data_AF-A0A178UCM5-F1
#
_entry.id   AF-A0A178UCM5-F1
#
_cell.length_a   1.000
_cell.length_b   1.000
_cell.length_c   1.000
_cell.angle_alpha   90.00
_cell.angle_beta   90.00
_cell.angle_gamma   90.00
#
_symmetry.space_group_name_H-M   'P 1'
#
loop_
_entity.id
_entity.type
_entity.pdbx_description
1 polymer ?
#
loop_
_entity_poly.entity_id
_entity_poly.type
_entity_poly.pdbx_seq_one_letter_code
_entity_poly.pdbx_strand_id
1 'polypeptide(L)' 'MDEEAAIDRLPLDLLAYIFSLATSFTVLAQASGVCKKWRKAVNQSMARRETLSFAGWKMDDDSTSRLVHLAFNLKELDM' A
#
# COMPACT_ATOMS: atom_id res chain seq x y z
N MET A 1 -12.32 -11.50 24.74
CA MET A 1 -10.91 -11.68 24.32
C MET A 1 -10.88 -11.25 22.88
N ASP A 2 -10.24 -10.12 22.57
CA ASP A 2 -10.06 -9.69 21.19
C ASP A 2 -9.12 -10.70 20.52
N GLU A 3 -9.69 -11.63 19.76
CA GLU A 3 -8.92 -12.55 18.95
C GLU A 3 -8.26 -11.72 17.85
N GLU A 4 -6.96 -11.43 18.04
CA GLU A 4 -6.14 -10.78 17.04
C GLU A 4 -6.31 -11.52 15.71
N ALA A 5 -6.78 -10.80 14.70
CA ALA A 5 -7.21 -11.38 13.44
C ALA A 5 -6.06 -12.22 12.85
N ALA A 6 -6.38 -13.35 12.22
CA ALA A 6 -5.34 -14.26 11.70
C ALA A 6 -4.33 -13.55 10.78
N ILE A 7 -4.78 -12.50 10.07
CA ILE A 7 -3.96 -11.64 9.22
C ILE A 7 -2.93 -10.81 10.00
N ASP A 8 -3.22 -10.40 11.24
CA ASP A 8 -2.31 -9.62 12.08
C ASP A 8 -1.15 -10.46 12.59
N ARG A 9 -1.27 -11.79 12.57
CA ARG A 9 -0.18 -12.73 12.91
C ARG A 9 0.81 -12.94 11.76
N LEU A 10 0.47 -12.52 10.53
CA LEU A 10 1.35 -12.71 9.38
C LEU A 10 2.68 -11.95 9.56
N PRO A 11 3.81 -12.54 9.17
CA PRO A 11 5.05 -11.82 8.95
C PRO A 11 4.87 -10.58 8.06
N LEU A 12 5.67 -9.55 8.32
CA LEU A 12 5.54 -8.24 7.64
C LEU A 12 5.69 -8.35 6.12
N ASP A 13 6.62 -9.18 5.66
CA ASP A 13 6.93 -9.45 4.26
C ASP A 13 5.81 -10.18 3.53
N LEU A 14 5.13 -11.12 4.19
CA LEU A 14 3.93 -11.78 3.66
C LEU A 14 2.75 -10.81 3.57
N LEU A 15 2.56 -9.97 4.59
CA LEU A 15 1.54 -8.93 4.56
C LEU A 15 1.81 -7.90 3.44
N ALA A 16 3.08 -7.50 3.25
CA ALA A 16 3.50 -6.63 2.16
C ALA A 16 3.32 -7.29 0.78
N TYR A 17 3.58 -8.59 0.67
CA TYR A 17 3.31 -9.33 -0.56
C TYR A 17 1.81 -9.33 -0.90
N ILE A 18 0.94 -9.62 0.08
CA ILE A 18 -0.52 -9.57 -0.12
C ILE A 18 -0.96 -8.17 -0.58
N PHE A 19 -0.47 -7.11 0.06
CA PHE A 19 -0.79 -5.75 -0.35
C PHE A 19 -0.26 -5.40 -1.74
N SER A 20 0.84 -6.00 -2.19
CA SER A 20 1.33 -5.77 -3.56
C SER A 20 0.37 -6.31 -4.64
N LEU A 21 -0.47 -7.29 -4.28
CA LEU A 21 -1.51 -7.86 -5.16
C LEU A 21 -2.78 -7.00 -5.21
N ALA A 22 -2.97 -6.06 -4.29
CA ALA A 22 -4.08 -5.13 -4.35
C ALA A 22 -3.90 -4.23 -5.58
N THR A 23 -4.92 -4.10 -6.42
CA THR A 23 -4.90 -3.20 -7.58
C THR A 23 -5.38 -1.80 -7.20
N SER A 24 -6.35 -1.70 -6.30
CA SER A 24 -6.94 -0.44 -5.85
C SER A 24 -6.11 0.28 -4.79
N PHE A 25 -5.86 1.57 -5.04
CA PHE A 25 -5.23 2.45 -4.08
C PHE A 25 -6.10 2.70 -2.82
N THR A 26 -7.43 2.63 -2.92
CA THR A 26 -8.34 2.83 -1.77
C THR A 26 -8.05 1.82 -0.69
N VAL A 27 -7.87 0.57 -1.13
CA VAL A 27 -7.66 -0.56 -0.24
C VAL A 27 -6.34 -0.39 0.50
N LEU A 28 -5.29 0.05 -0.20
CA LEU A 28 -3.97 0.30 0.41
C LEU A 28 -3.99 1.50 1.36
N ALA A 29 -4.68 2.58 1.00
CA ALA A 29 -4.85 3.75 1.87
C ALA A 29 -5.58 3.38 3.16
N GLN A 30 -6.71 2.67 3.07
CA GLN A 30 -7.47 2.18 4.21
C GLN A 30 -6.67 1.21 5.06
N ALA A 31 -5.98 0.25 4.42
CA ALA A 31 -5.10 -0.70 5.09
C ALA A 31 -3.99 0.01 5.88
N SER A 32 -3.39 1.07 5.32
CA SER A 32 -2.36 1.84 6.01
C SER A 32 -2.85 2.54 7.29
N GLY A 33 -4.17 2.76 7.41
CA GLY A 33 -4.82 3.36 8.57
C GLY A 33 -5.14 2.39 9.72
N VAL A 34 -5.09 1.07 9.49
CA VAL A 34 -5.51 0.06 10.48
C VAL A 34 -4.59 0.04 11.69
N CYS A 35 -3.29 -0.16 11.48
CA CYS A 35 -2.30 -0.16 12.56
C CYS A 35 -0.88 0.13 12.03
N LYS A 36 0.08 0.31 12.95
CA LYS A 36 1.48 0.59 12.59
C LYS A 36 2.11 -0.51 11.73
N LYS A 37 1.72 -1.77 11.93
CA LYS A 37 2.23 -2.92 11.17
C LYS A 37 1.73 -2.90 9.73
N TRP A 38 0.43 -2.70 9.54
CA TRP A 38 -0.17 -2.61 8.21
C TRP A 38 0.39 -1.45 7.41
N ARG A 39 0.57 -0.27 8.04
CA ARG A 39 1.23 0.87 7.40
C ARG A 39 2.63 0.54 6.89
N LYS A 40 3.44 -0.19 7.68
CA LYS A 40 4.77 -0.63 7.24
C LYS A 40 4.69 -1.61 6.07
N ALA A 41 3.76 -2.55 6.12
CA ALA A 41 3.56 -3.52 5.04
C ALA A 41 3.09 -2.84 3.74
N VAL A 42 2.18 -1.86 3.80
CA VAL A 42 1.76 -1.07 2.64
C VAL A 42 2.95 -0.31 2.05
N ASN A 43 3.77 0.32 2.88
CA ASN A 43 4.97 1.01 2.39
C ASN A 43 5.95 0.04 1.70
N GLN A 44 6.15 -1.17 2.26
CA GLN A 44 6.98 -2.20 1.64
C GLN A 44 6.36 -2.80 0.37
N SER A 45 5.04 -2.83 0.24
CA SER A 45 4.38 -3.34 -0.95
C SER A 45 4.55 -2.41 -2.14
N MET A 46 4.59 -1.09 -1.90
CA MET A 46 4.80 -0.07 -2.93
C MET A 46 6.15 -0.24 -3.64
N ALA A 47 7.20 -0.61 -2.90
CA ALA A 47 8.53 -0.89 -3.45
C ALA A 47 8.53 -1.92 -4.60
N ARG A 48 7.56 -2.84 -4.62
CA ARG A 48 7.46 -3.92 -5.61
C ARG A 48 6.59 -3.56 -6.81
N ARG A 49 5.91 -2.42 -6.79
CA ARG A 49 4.98 -2.05 -7.86
C ARG A 49 5.73 -1.45 -9.05
N GLU A 50 5.45 -2.00 -10.22
CA GLU A 50 5.93 -1.47 -11.51
C GLU A 50 4.93 -0.52 -12.15
N THR A 51 3.66 -0.55 -11.72
CA THR A 51 2.58 0.27 -12.28
C THR A 51 1.76 0.94 -11.17
N LEU A 52 1.42 2.22 -11.35
CA LEU A 52 0.50 2.97 -10.50
C LEU A 52 -0.52 3.72 -11.36
N SER A 53 -1.78 3.76 -10.92
CA SER A 53 -2.82 4.59 -11.54
C SER A 53 -3.54 5.40 -10.47
N PHE A 54 -3.61 6.70 -10.69
CA PHE A 54 -4.40 7.67 -9.94
C PHE A 54 -5.58 8.22 -10.79
N ALA A 55 -5.80 7.70 -12.00
CA ALA A 55 -6.84 8.20 -12.89
C ALA A 55 -8.23 8.17 -12.24
N GLY A 56 -8.89 9.32 -12.21
CA GLY A 56 -10.20 9.50 -11.59
C GLY A 56 -10.17 9.73 -10.07
N TRP A 57 -8.99 9.95 -9.48
CA TRP A 57 -8.84 10.20 -8.06
C TRP A 57 -8.55 11.66 -7.72
N LYS A 58 -9.21 12.16 -6.68
CA LYS A 58 -8.90 13.46 -6.07
C LYS A 58 -8.00 13.24 -4.85
N MET A 59 -6.69 13.20 -5.09
CA MET A 59 -5.66 13.11 -4.05
C MET A 59 -4.85 14.42 -4.00
N ASP A 60 -4.37 14.81 -2.82
CA ASP A 60 -3.46 15.94 -2.69
C ASP A 60 -2.03 15.58 -3.14
N ASP A 61 -1.29 16.60 -3.58
CA ASP A 61 0.05 16.42 -4.13
C ASP A 61 1.05 15.81 -3.14
N ASP A 62 0.90 16.08 -1.83
CA ASP A 62 1.79 15.53 -0.79
C ASP A 62 1.60 14.02 -0.65
N SER A 63 0.35 13.57 -0.55
CA SER A 63 0.02 12.16 -0.49
C SER A 63 0.47 11.42 -1.76
N THR A 64 0.23 11.99 -2.95
CA THR A 64 0.67 11.42 -4.23
C THR A 64 2.19 11.30 -4.28
N SER A 65 2.91 12.37 -3.94
CA SER A 65 4.37 12.42 -3.92
C SER A 65 4.96 11.36 -3.01
N ARG A 66 4.42 11.20 -1.80
CA ARG A 66 4.87 10.18 -0.84
C ARG A 66 4.73 8.76 -1.37
N LEU A 67 3.69 8.47 -2.14
CA LEU A 67 3.43 7.13 -2.69
C LEU A 67 4.31 6.81 -3.88
N VAL A 68 4.47 7.77 -4.80
CA VAL A 68 5.40 7.66 -5.92
C VAL A 68 6.82 7.43 -5.40
N HIS A 69 7.22 8.14 -4.34
CA HIS A 69 8.55 7.98 -3.73
C HIS A 69 8.76 6.59 -3.11
N LEU A 70 7.70 5.94 -2.61
CA LEU A 70 7.79 4.58 -2.08
C LEU A 70 7.84 3.51 -3.18
N ALA A 71 7.37 3.81 -4.39
CA ALA A 71 7.38 2.90 -5.54
C ALA A 71 8.63 3.07 -6.40
N PHE A 72 9.81 2.78 -5.86
CA PHE A 72 11.07 2.99 -6.58
C PHE A 72 11.28 2.08 -7.81
N ASN A 73 10.50 0.99 -7.95
CA ASN A 73 10.50 0.12 -9.14
C ASN A 73 9.43 0.53 -10.18
N LEU A 74 8.77 1.68 -9.99
CA LEU A 74 7.72 2.18 -10.87
C LEU A 74 8.23 2.42 -12.29
N LYS A 75 7.55 1.83 -13.27
CA LYS A 75 7.80 1.99 -14.71
C LYS A 75 6.67 2.76 -15.40
N GLU A 76 5.43 2.56 -14.96
CA GLU A 76 4.25 3.19 -15.54
C GLU A 76 3.45 3.92 -14.47
N LEU A 77 3.14 5.19 -14.74
CA LEU A 77 2.32 6.03 -13.89
C LEU A 77 1.19 6.63 -14.72
N ASP A 78 -0.03 6.29 -14.36
CA ASP A 78 -1.27 6.85 -14.89
C ASP A 78 -1.83 7.83 -13.86
N MET A 79 -2.26 9.03 -14.29
CA MET A 79 -2.66 10.14 -13.41
C MET A 79 -4.11 10.55 -13.62
#